data_AF-A0A7C6KKC8-F1
#
_entry.id   AF-A0A7C6KKC8-F1
#
_cell.length_a   1.000
_cell.length_b   1.000
_cell.length_c   1.000
_cell.angle_alpha   90.00
_cell.angle_beta   90.00
_cell.angle_gamma   90.00
#
_symmetry.space_group_name_H-M   'P 1'
#
loop_
_entity.id
_entity.type
_entity.pdbx_description
1 polymer ?
#
loop_
_entity_poly.entity_id
_entity_poly.type
_entity_poly.pdbx_seq_one_letter_code
_entity_poly.pdbx_strand_id
1 'polypeptide(L)'
;MVRFNKLVAVAIAGLSLVAGIAGPVGAQTAQPTPGGLVLVDFETDLGDRLSTYAGPASSIKTTIVEQAVQGRYALRIDSVLKDWNGVVVQPPKDQVFDWSSFRALSLWVFGTNSGQMFVVELNDKGEEHFRSPLITDDFTGWKQIVIPFEEFASRQDWQPENADIDLDITWPIKDFQPFASVGGAGYIVIDLIEVIP
;
A
#
# COMPACT_ATOMS: atom_id res chain seq x y z
N MET A 1 -36.39 44.74 29.34
CA MET A 1 -36.37 43.46 30.07
C MET A 1 -36.92 42.36 29.17
N VAL A 2 -36.09 41.71 28.35
CA VAL A 2 -36.44 40.47 27.61
C VAL A 2 -35.17 39.63 27.47
N ARG A 3 -35.37 38.31 27.48
CA ARG A 3 -34.52 37.24 28.01
C ARG A 3 -33.38 36.78 27.10
N PHE A 4 -32.34 36.27 27.77
CA PHE A 4 -31.29 35.40 27.24
C PHE A 4 -31.87 34.14 26.59
N ASN A 5 -31.33 33.76 25.42
CA ASN A 5 -31.32 32.37 24.97
C ASN A 5 -29.87 31.95 24.74
N LYS A 6 -29.45 30.92 25.47
CA LYS A 6 -28.17 30.22 25.28
C LYS A 6 -28.23 29.46 23.95
N LEU A 7 -27.32 29.73 23.02
CA LEU A 7 -27.02 28.81 21.94
C LEU A 7 -25.77 28.00 22.31
N VAL A 8 -25.94 26.69 22.13
CA VAL A 8 -24.98 25.62 22.37
C VAL A 8 -23.86 25.69 21.33
N ALA A 9 -22.63 25.53 21.80
CA ALA A 9 -21.44 25.45 20.96
C ALA A 9 -21.46 24.16 20.12
N VAL A 10 -21.25 24.28 18.81
CA VAL A 10 -20.77 23.19 17.97
C VAL A 10 -19.32 23.52 17.64
N ALA A 11 -18.39 22.83 18.30
CA ALA A 11 -16.99 22.89 17.97
C ALA A 11 -16.77 22.07 16.69
N ILE A 12 -16.60 22.76 15.56
CA ILE A 12 -16.03 22.14 14.36
C ILE A 12 -14.53 22.02 14.64
N ALA A 13 -14.05 20.80 14.83
CA ALA A 13 -12.63 20.51 14.94
C ALA A 13 -11.94 20.97 13.64
N GLY A 14 -11.15 22.04 13.74
CA GLY A 14 -10.35 22.54 12.63
C GLY A 14 -9.25 21.54 12.29
N LEU A 15 -9.21 21.12 11.03
CA LEU A 15 -8.07 20.43 10.44
C LEU A 15 -6.88 21.41 10.45
N SER A 16 -5.89 21.17 11.30
CA SER A 16 -4.66 21.96 11.32
C SER A 16 -3.80 21.58 10.11
N LEU A 17 -3.93 22.33 9.02
CA LEU A 17 -2.99 22.26 7.91
C LEU A 17 -1.73 23.04 8.30
N VAL A 18 -0.69 22.36 8.76
CA VAL A 18 0.64 22.97 8.90
C VAL A 18 1.22 23.07 7.49
N ALA A 19 1.09 24.24 6.87
CA ALA A 19 1.82 24.58 5.65
C ALA A 19 3.31 24.74 6.01
N GLY A 20 4.07 23.66 5.84
CA GLY A 20 5.53 23.70 5.94
C GLY A 20 6.13 24.44 4.75
N ILE A 21 6.87 25.50 5.02
CA ILE A 21 7.75 26.18 4.08
C ILE A 21 8.76 25.17 3.49
N ALA A 22 8.76 25.02 2.16
CA ALA A 22 9.71 24.17 1.44
C ALA A 22 11.13 24.77 1.55
N GLY A 23 11.91 24.28 2.51
CA GLY A 23 13.36 24.40 2.51
C GLY A 23 14.01 23.51 1.44
N PRO A 24 15.33 23.64 1.19
CA PRO A 24 16.02 22.79 0.23
C PRO A 24 15.81 21.32 0.60
N VAL A 25 15.40 20.52 -0.38
CA VAL A 25 15.09 19.08 -0.25
C VAL A 25 16.39 18.32 0.05
N GLY A 26 16.79 18.29 1.33
CA GLY A 26 17.65 17.23 1.83
C GLY A 26 16.86 15.93 1.78
N ALA A 27 17.44 14.88 1.21
CA ALA A 27 16.80 13.57 1.09
C ALA A 27 16.21 13.14 2.43
N GLN A 28 14.87 13.09 2.53
CA GLN A 28 14.22 12.45 3.66
C GLN A 28 14.53 10.97 3.57
N THR A 29 15.39 10.48 4.47
CA THR A 29 15.54 9.04 4.66
C THR A 29 14.51 8.58 5.68
N ALA A 30 13.38 8.04 5.21
CA ALA A 30 12.43 7.34 6.06
C ALA A 30 13.18 6.27 6.87
N GLN A 31 12.74 6.02 8.10
CA GLN A 31 13.28 4.97 8.94
C GLN A 31 12.20 3.90 9.14
N PRO A 32 12.58 2.62 9.30
CA PRO A 32 11.64 1.59 9.69
C PRO A 32 10.85 2.00 10.94
N THR A 33 9.58 1.63 10.94
CA THR A 33 8.67 1.99 12.03
C THR A 33 9.07 1.25 13.32
N PRO A 34 9.28 1.92 14.46
CA PRO A 34 9.63 1.25 15.70
C PRO A 34 8.59 0.19 16.11
N GLY A 35 9.04 -1.06 16.28
CA GLY A 35 8.16 -2.19 16.58
C GLY A 35 7.45 -2.79 15.36
N GLY A 36 7.69 -2.25 14.16
CA GLY A 36 7.25 -2.84 12.90
C GLY A 36 8.19 -3.95 12.42
N LEU A 37 7.71 -4.71 11.44
CA LEU A 37 8.47 -5.70 10.70
C LEU A 37 8.60 -5.25 9.24
N VAL A 38 9.83 -5.04 8.79
CA VAL A 38 10.14 -4.76 7.38
C VAL A 38 9.92 -6.04 6.57
N LEU A 39 9.01 -5.99 5.60
CA LEU A 39 8.73 -7.08 4.67
C LEU A 39 9.64 -7.01 3.44
N VAL A 40 9.81 -5.81 2.89
CA VAL A 40 10.59 -5.53 1.69
C VAL A 40 11.09 -4.08 1.72
N ASP A 41 12.40 -3.88 1.63
CA ASP A 41 13.07 -2.59 1.47
C ASP A 41 13.85 -2.48 0.15
N PHE A 42 13.81 -3.52 -0.70
CA PHE A 42 14.50 -3.60 -1.99
C PHE A 42 16.03 -3.48 -1.96
N GLU A 43 16.65 -3.51 -0.78
CA GLU A 43 18.11 -3.51 -0.61
C GLU A 43 18.74 -4.87 -0.90
N THR A 44 17.91 -5.92 -0.92
CA THR A 44 18.30 -7.28 -1.26
C THR A 44 17.49 -7.77 -2.45
N ASP A 45 18.11 -8.57 -3.32
CA ASP A 45 17.43 -9.21 -4.43
C ASP A 45 16.34 -10.16 -3.92
N LEU A 46 15.11 -9.95 -4.39
CA LEU A 46 13.93 -10.73 -4.04
C LEU A 46 13.84 -12.04 -4.83
N GLY A 47 14.58 -12.18 -5.93
CA GLY A 47 14.60 -13.40 -6.74
C GLY A 47 13.19 -13.83 -7.19
N ASP A 48 12.82 -15.08 -6.89
CA ASP A 48 11.52 -15.67 -7.23
C ASP A 48 10.36 -15.13 -6.39
N ARG A 49 10.63 -14.35 -5.34
CA ARG A 49 9.58 -13.75 -4.50
C ARG A 49 8.86 -12.59 -5.18
N LEU A 50 9.53 -11.86 -6.07
CA LEU A 50 8.94 -10.73 -6.79
C LEU A 50 8.51 -11.17 -8.18
N SER A 51 7.22 -11.07 -8.48
CA SER A 51 6.68 -11.39 -9.79
C SER A 51 5.64 -10.37 -10.25
N THR A 52 5.33 -10.40 -11.53
CA THR A 52 4.29 -9.55 -12.13
C THR A 52 3.30 -10.40 -12.91
N TYR A 53 2.07 -9.92 -13.02
CA TYR A 53 1.04 -10.53 -13.83
C TYR A 53 0.33 -9.46 -14.67
N ALA A 54 -0.16 -9.82 -15.86
CA ALA A 54 -0.93 -8.93 -16.71
C ALA A 54 -1.84 -9.71 -17.66
N GLY A 55 -3.06 -9.19 -17.86
CA GLY A 55 -3.99 -9.66 -18.89
C GLY A 55 -3.53 -9.25 -20.29
N PRO A 56 -4.09 -9.86 -21.35
CA PRO A 56 -3.59 -9.71 -22.71
C PRO A 56 -3.54 -8.27 -23.25
N ALA A 57 -4.40 -7.37 -22.76
CA ALA A 57 -4.42 -5.96 -23.19
C ALA A 57 -3.67 -5.01 -22.24
N SER A 58 -3.25 -5.48 -21.06
CA SER A 58 -2.50 -4.70 -20.07
C SER A 58 -0.98 -4.88 -20.23
N SER A 59 -0.20 -3.95 -19.69
CA SER A 59 1.25 -4.11 -19.55
C SER A 59 1.71 -3.69 -18.17
N ILE A 60 2.67 -4.42 -17.61
CA ILE A 60 3.35 -4.05 -16.37
C ILE A 60 4.83 -4.37 -16.48
N LYS A 61 5.67 -3.53 -15.87
CA LYS A 61 7.10 -3.77 -15.75
C LYS A 61 7.59 -3.25 -14.40
N THR A 62 8.39 -4.06 -13.73
CA THR A 62 9.12 -3.66 -12.53
C THR A 62 10.58 -3.33 -12.87
N THR A 63 11.18 -2.39 -12.14
CA THR A 63 12.60 -2.06 -12.26
C THR A 63 13.13 -1.57 -10.90
N ILE A 64 14.25 -2.12 -10.44
CA ILE A 64 14.95 -1.60 -9.26
C ILE A 64 15.65 -0.29 -9.65
N VAL A 65 15.41 0.78 -8.89
CA VAL A 65 15.93 2.13 -9.14
C VAL A 65 16.70 2.67 -7.95
N GLU A 66 17.72 3.52 -8.19
CA GLU A 66 18.45 4.27 -7.15
C GLU A 66 17.70 5.55 -6.74
N GLN A 67 16.39 5.42 -6.50
CA GLN A 67 15.51 6.49 -6.06
C GLN A 67 14.67 5.93 -4.92
N ALA A 68 15.25 5.88 -3.73
CA ALA A 68 14.66 5.28 -2.55
C ALA A 68 14.34 6.34 -1.48
N VAL A 69 13.34 6.07 -0.65
CA VAL A 69 13.03 6.86 0.54
C VAL A 69 13.80 6.34 1.74
N GLN A 70 14.22 5.08 1.74
CA GLN A 70 15.11 4.49 2.72
C GLN A 70 16.19 3.70 1.97
N GLY A 71 17.42 3.68 2.47
CA GLY A 71 18.49 2.94 1.79
C GLY A 71 18.86 3.56 0.44
N ARG A 72 19.08 2.71 -0.56
CA ARG A 72 19.55 3.06 -1.91
C ARG A 72 18.55 2.66 -2.99
N TYR A 73 17.87 1.54 -2.84
CA TYR A 73 17.10 0.91 -3.90
C TYR A 73 15.61 0.90 -3.58
N ALA A 74 14.79 1.11 -4.61
CA ALA A 74 13.34 1.01 -4.52
C ALA A 74 12.78 0.36 -5.78
N LEU A 75 11.49 -0.02 -5.75
CA LEU A 75 10.83 -0.67 -6.87
C LEU A 75 10.01 0.34 -7.67
N ARG A 76 10.44 0.64 -8.90
CA ARG A 76 9.61 1.30 -9.90
C ARG A 76 8.66 0.31 -10.53
N ILE A 77 7.39 0.70 -10.67
CA ILE A 77 6.33 -0.08 -11.32
C ILE A 77 5.75 0.78 -12.44
N ASP A 78 6.03 0.44 -13.69
CA ASP A 78 5.39 1.02 -14.87
C ASP A 78 4.17 0.18 -15.24
N SER A 79 2.98 0.78 -15.27
CA SER A 79 1.71 0.09 -15.53
C SER A 79 0.85 0.82 -16.56
N VAL A 80 0.22 0.04 -17.44
CA VAL A 80 -0.88 0.48 -18.30
C VAL A 80 -1.99 -0.55 -18.13
N LEU A 81 -3.08 -0.16 -17.50
CA LEU A 81 -4.20 -1.06 -17.24
C LEU A 81 -5.25 -0.99 -18.36
N LYS A 82 -5.61 -2.16 -18.89
CA LYS A 82 -6.80 -2.33 -19.76
C LYS A 82 -7.68 -3.49 -19.31
N ASP A 83 -7.06 -4.54 -18.79
CA ASP A 83 -7.70 -5.69 -18.14
C ASP A 83 -7.32 -5.71 -16.65
N TRP A 84 -6.42 -6.63 -16.26
CA TRP A 84 -5.84 -6.77 -14.93
C TRP A 84 -4.31 -6.74 -15.03
N ASN A 85 -3.62 -6.18 -14.04
CA ASN A 85 -2.18 -6.33 -13.86
C ASN A 85 -1.78 -5.99 -12.42
N GLY A 86 -0.61 -6.46 -12.00
CA GLY A 86 -0.10 -6.19 -10.67
C GLY A 86 1.24 -6.84 -10.37
N VAL A 87 1.72 -6.58 -9.16
CA VAL A 87 2.96 -7.09 -8.59
C VAL A 87 2.62 -7.98 -7.41
N VAL A 88 3.24 -9.15 -7.32
CA VAL A 88 3.09 -10.09 -6.20
C VAL A 88 4.42 -10.21 -5.48
N VAL A 89 4.37 -10.23 -4.15
CA VAL A 89 5.49 -10.54 -3.27
C VAL A 89 5.16 -11.78 -2.44
N GLN A 90 5.97 -12.83 -2.61
CA GLN A 90 5.90 -14.04 -1.80
C GLN A 90 6.73 -13.92 -0.52
N PRO A 91 6.34 -14.63 0.55
CA PRO A 91 7.18 -14.78 1.73
C PRO A 91 8.53 -15.42 1.39
N PRO A 92 9.61 -15.11 2.12
CA PRO A 92 10.81 -15.94 2.10
C PRO A 92 10.47 -17.41 2.40
N LYS A 93 11.16 -18.35 1.75
CA LYS A 93 10.87 -19.80 1.85
C LYS A 93 10.94 -20.35 3.27
N ASP A 94 11.69 -19.68 4.14
CA ASP A 94 11.94 -20.04 5.54
C ASP A 94 11.14 -19.17 6.53
N GLN A 95 10.23 -18.32 6.03
CA GLN A 95 9.41 -17.44 6.86
C GLN A 95 7.92 -17.64 6.62
N VAL A 96 7.15 -17.31 7.64
CA VAL A 96 5.69 -17.29 7.60
C VAL A 96 5.24 -15.86 7.85
N PHE A 97 4.37 -15.33 6.99
CA PHE A 97 3.77 -14.01 7.17
C PHE A 97 2.59 -14.06 8.16
N ASP A 98 2.88 -14.42 9.41
CA ASP A 98 1.92 -14.27 10.51
C ASP A 98 1.98 -12.83 11.01
N TRP A 99 0.99 -12.03 10.59
CA TRP A 99 0.90 -10.61 10.98
C TRP A 99 -0.18 -10.35 12.03
N SER A 100 -0.66 -11.40 12.71
CA SER A 100 -1.74 -11.32 13.70
C SER A 100 -1.49 -10.36 14.87
N SER A 101 -0.23 -10.01 15.16
CA SER A 101 0.15 -9.05 16.19
C SER A 101 0.25 -7.59 15.73
N PHE A 102 0.13 -7.34 14.42
CA PHE A 102 0.24 -6.00 13.82
C PHE A 102 -1.15 -5.43 13.51
N ARG A 103 -1.21 -4.12 13.27
CA ARG A 103 -2.49 -3.41 13.04
C ARG A 103 -2.64 -2.87 11.64
N ALA A 104 -1.54 -2.68 10.90
CA ALA A 104 -1.58 -2.10 9.57
C ALA A 104 -0.43 -2.60 8.70
N LEU A 105 -0.64 -2.55 7.38
CA LEU A 105 0.41 -2.58 6.38
C LEU A 105 0.79 -1.14 6.01
N SER A 106 2.08 -0.85 5.92
CA SER A 106 2.61 0.44 5.50
C SER A 106 3.51 0.26 4.28
N LEU A 107 3.47 1.22 3.37
CA LEU A 107 4.41 1.33 2.26
C LEU A 107 4.66 2.80 1.93
N TRP A 108 5.86 3.13 1.50
CA TRP A 108 6.14 4.43 0.92
C TRP A 108 5.91 4.40 -0.58
N VAL A 109 5.29 5.46 -1.09
CA VAL A 109 4.97 5.61 -2.51
C VAL A 109 5.51 6.95 -3.00
N PHE A 110 6.29 6.95 -4.07
CA PHE A 110 6.65 8.13 -4.82
C PHE A 110 5.56 8.38 -5.88
N GLY A 111 4.74 9.40 -5.63
CA GLY A 111 3.69 9.84 -6.54
C GLY A 111 4.22 10.75 -7.63
N THR A 112 3.54 10.72 -8.78
CA THR A 112 3.80 11.57 -9.94
C THR A 112 2.61 12.48 -10.28
N ASN A 113 1.54 12.40 -9.48
CA ASN A 113 0.24 13.04 -9.73
C ASN A 113 -0.35 12.63 -11.09
N SER A 114 -0.17 11.35 -11.46
CA SER A 114 -0.63 10.79 -12.74
C SER A 114 -2.12 10.45 -12.75
N GLY A 115 -2.75 10.35 -11.58
CA GLY A 115 -4.08 9.77 -11.45
C GLY A 115 -4.11 8.24 -11.59
N GLN A 116 -2.95 7.57 -11.62
CA GLN A 116 -2.87 6.10 -11.53
C GLN A 116 -3.53 5.64 -10.24
N MET A 117 -4.39 4.64 -10.35
CA MET A 117 -5.12 4.06 -9.23
C MET A 117 -4.67 2.61 -9.01
N PHE A 118 -4.51 2.23 -7.75
CA PHE A 118 -4.15 0.88 -7.34
C PHE A 118 -4.70 0.55 -5.95
N VAL A 119 -4.67 -0.73 -5.61
CA VAL A 119 -4.94 -1.25 -4.26
C VAL A 119 -3.79 -2.15 -3.83
N VAL A 120 -3.69 -2.40 -2.52
CA VAL A 120 -2.92 -3.50 -1.96
C VAL A 120 -3.86 -4.70 -1.81
N GLU A 121 -3.42 -5.88 -2.25
CA GLU A 121 -4.17 -7.13 -2.01
C GLU A 121 -3.43 -8.05 -1.03
N LEU A 122 -4.18 -8.79 -0.22
CA LEU A 122 -3.68 -9.85 0.64
C LEU A 122 -4.33 -11.17 0.23
N ASN A 123 -3.55 -12.24 0.14
CA ASN A 123 -4.05 -13.60 0.01
C ASN A 123 -3.84 -14.31 1.34
N ASP A 124 -4.92 -14.61 2.04
CA ASP A 124 -4.85 -15.13 3.39
C ASP A 124 -4.62 -16.67 3.42
N LYS A 125 -4.63 -17.27 4.61
CA LYS A 125 -4.44 -18.72 4.75
C LYS A 125 -5.53 -19.53 4.05
N GLY A 126 -6.77 -19.03 4.07
CA GLY A 126 -7.97 -19.63 3.47
C GLY A 126 -8.02 -19.51 1.95
N GLU A 127 -7.06 -18.82 1.32
CA GLU A 127 -7.10 -18.41 -0.09
C GLU A 127 -8.16 -17.34 -0.39
N GLU A 128 -8.66 -16.66 0.65
CA GLU A 128 -9.51 -15.51 0.48
C GLU A 128 -8.66 -14.27 0.17
N HIS A 129 -8.99 -13.61 -0.94
CA HIS A 129 -8.33 -12.38 -1.35
C HIS A 129 -9.03 -11.16 -0.74
N PHE A 130 -8.24 -10.29 -0.11
CA PHE A 130 -8.70 -9.03 0.46
C PHE A 130 -8.07 -7.84 -0.28
N ARG A 131 -8.79 -6.72 -0.35
CA ARG A 131 -8.33 -5.46 -0.96
C ARG A 131 -8.34 -4.33 0.05
N SER A 132 -7.31 -3.50 0.00
CA SER A 132 -7.32 -2.19 0.64
C SER A 132 -8.37 -1.25 0.01
N PRO A 133 -8.66 -0.10 0.66
CA PRO A 133 -9.27 1.02 -0.02
C PRO A 133 -8.44 1.48 -1.24
N LEU A 134 -9.10 2.20 -2.14
CA LEU A 134 -8.50 2.77 -3.34
C LEU A 134 -7.38 3.76 -3.00
N ILE A 135 -6.21 3.55 -3.57
CA ILE A 135 -5.10 4.50 -3.51
C ILE A 135 -4.99 5.19 -4.87
N THR A 136 -4.99 6.52 -4.87
CA THR A 136 -4.85 7.34 -6.07
C THR A 136 -3.52 8.09 -6.02
N ASP A 137 -2.77 8.06 -7.12
CA ASP A 137 -1.60 8.92 -7.33
C ASP A 137 -2.06 10.36 -7.65
N ASP A 138 -2.47 11.09 -6.61
CA ASP A 138 -2.91 12.49 -6.63
C ASP A 138 -1.89 13.44 -5.96
N PHE A 139 -0.66 12.97 -5.77
CA PHE A 139 0.41 13.67 -5.06
C PHE A 139 1.73 13.56 -5.81
N THR A 140 2.69 14.43 -5.49
CA THR A 140 4.04 14.38 -6.06
C THR A 140 5.07 14.20 -4.97
N GLY A 141 6.01 13.29 -5.19
CA GLY A 141 7.05 12.96 -4.21
C GLY A 141 6.64 11.81 -3.28
N TRP A 142 7.46 11.58 -2.26
CA TRP A 142 7.26 10.49 -1.31
C TRP A 142 6.12 10.75 -0.33
N LYS A 143 5.27 9.75 -0.15
CA LYS A 143 4.21 9.72 0.86
C LYS A 143 4.14 8.32 1.47
N GLN A 144 4.09 8.26 2.79
CA GLN A 144 3.77 7.01 3.48
C GLN A 144 2.27 6.75 3.40
N ILE A 145 1.92 5.57 2.93
CA ILE A 145 0.55 5.06 2.93
C ILE A 145 0.47 4.00 4.03
N VAL A 146 -0.45 4.19 4.97
CA VAL A 146 -0.71 3.26 6.07
C VAL A 146 -2.13 2.75 5.93
N ILE A 147 -2.29 1.43 5.89
CA ILE A 147 -3.55 0.74 5.63
C ILE A 147 -3.84 -0.16 6.84
N PRO A 148 -4.73 0.24 7.76
CA PRO A 148 -5.18 -0.63 8.83
C PRO A 148 -5.74 -1.94 8.29
N PHE A 149 -5.45 -3.07 8.95
CA PHE A 149 -5.98 -4.37 8.52
C PHE A 149 -7.51 -4.42 8.56
N GLU A 150 -8.14 -3.66 9.45
CA GLU A 150 -9.60 -3.52 9.51
C GLU A 150 -10.22 -2.80 8.29
N GLU A 151 -9.42 -2.13 7.46
CA GLU A 151 -9.88 -1.50 6.22
C GLU A 151 -9.79 -2.42 5.00
N PHE A 152 -9.15 -3.59 5.14
CA PHE A 152 -9.13 -4.59 4.08
C PHE A 152 -10.49 -5.29 4.01
N ALA A 153 -11.03 -5.40 2.80
CA ALA A 153 -12.31 -6.05 2.56
C ALA A 153 -12.15 -7.21 1.58
N SER A 154 -12.84 -8.32 1.85
CA SER A 154 -12.92 -9.47 0.94
C SER A 154 -13.36 -9.03 -0.46
N ARG A 155 -12.67 -9.54 -1.48
CA ARG A 155 -13.00 -9.28 -2.88
C ARG A 155 -14.37 -9.85 -3.22
N GLN A 156 -15.23 -9.00 -3.77
CA GLN A 156 -16.59 -9.37 -4.18
C GLN A 156 -16.71 -9.68 -5.67
N ASP A 157 -15.72 -9.29 -6.47
CA ASP A 157 -15.68 -9.48 -7.92
C ASP A 157 -15.15 -10.85 -8.34
N TRP A 158 -14.21 -11.41 -7.57
CA TRP A 158 -13.59 -12.70 -7.85
C TRP A 158 -12.86 -13.25 -6.62
N GLN A 159 -12.96 -14.57 -6.43
CA GLN A 159 -12.20 -15.36 -5.47
C GLN A 159 -11.79 -16.70 -6.12
N PRO A 160 -10.73 -17.37 -5.65
CA PRO A 160 -10.45 -18.77 -5.99
C PRO A 160 -11.63 -19.69 -5.67
N GLU A 161 -11.82 -20.75 -6.46
CA GLU A 161 -12.95 -21.70 -6.30
C GLU A 161 -12.93 -22.40 -4.92
N ASN A 162 -11.73 -22.61 -4.39
CA ASN A 162 -11.48 -23.30 -3.13
C ASN A 162 -11.15 -22.36 -1.96
N ALA A 163 -11.43 -21.06 -2.11
CA ALA A 163 -11.28 -20.10 -1.03
C ALA A 163 -12.26 -20.37 0.12
N ASP A 164 -11.77 -20.32 1.34
CA ASP A 164 -12.60 -20.30 2.56
C ASP A 164 -13.04 -18.86 2.81
N ILE A 165 -14.21 -18.49 2.25
CA ILE A 165 -14.73 -17.12 2.32
C ILE A 165 -15.43 -16.93 3.67
N ASP A 166 -14.72 -16.40 4.66
CA ASP A 166 -15.23 -16.10 6.00
C ASP A 166 -15.28 -14.60 6.33
N LEU A 167 -14.76 -13.76 5.41
CA LEU A 167 -14.73 -12.29 5.47
C LEU A 167 -13.79 -11.70 6.52
N ASP A 168 -13.02 -12.54 7.21
CA ASP A 168 -12.05 -12.15 8.23
C ASP A 168 -10.65 -12.59 7.77
N ILE A 169 -9.64 -11.72 7.90
CA ILE A 169 -8.28 -12.10 7.49
C ILE A 169 -7.79 -13.26 8.36
N THR A 170 -7.59 -14.43 7.76
CA THR A 170 -7.04 -15.60 8.45
C THR A 170 -5.54 -15.69 8.25
N TRP A 171 -4.80 -15.56 9.35
CA TRP A 171 -3.34 -15.67 9.36
C TRP A 171 -2.85 -17.11 9.24
N PRO A 172 -1.66 -17.36 8.64
CA PRO A 172 -0.76 -16.37 8.04
C PRO A 172 -1.13 -16.01 6.60
N ILE A 173 -0.64 -14.86 6.14
CA ILE A 173 -0.74 -14.44 4.75
C ILE A 173 0.13 -15.34 3.87
N LYS A 174 -0.41 -15.78 2.73
CA LYS A 174 0.29 -16.62 1.74
C LYS A 174 1.17 -15.78 0.81
N ASP A 175 0.66 -14.63 0.38
CA ASP A 175 1.35 -13.63 -0.42
C ASP A 175 0.60 -12.30 -0.32
N PHE A 176 1.25 -11.22 -0.76
CA PHE A 176 0.59 -9.93 -0.88
C PHE A 176 0.96 -9.26 -2.19
N GLN A 177 0.08 -8.37 -2.64
CA GLN A 177 0.27 -7.56 -3.83
C GLN A 177 0.39 -6.11 -3.39
N PRO A 178 1.60 -5.52 -3.32
CA PRO A 178 1.75 -4.12 -2.96
C PRO A 178 1.20 -3.16 -4.03
N PHE A 179 0.91 -3.70 -5.21
CA PHE A 179 0.31 -2.97 -6.32
C PHE A 179 -0.55 -3.92 -7.16
N ALA A 180 -1.87 -3.77 -7.07
CA ALA A 180 -2.81 -4.27 -8.07
C ALA A 180 -3.46 -3.06 -8.73
N SER A 181 -3.25 -2.89 -10.04
CA SER A 181 -3.78 -1.72 -10.75
C SER A 181 -5.28 -1.82 -10.90
N VAL A 182 -5.99 -0.72 -10.63
CA VAL A 182 -7.46 -0.64 -10.79
C VAL A 182 -7.88 0.50 -11.71
N GLY A 183 -6.93 1.27 -12.26
CA GLY A 183 -7.20 2.21 -13.34
C GLY A 183 -6.02 3.12 -13.65
N GLY A 184 -5.97 3.60 -14.89
CA GLY A 184 -4.98 4.57 -15.35
C GLY A 184 -3.73 3.94 -15.98
N ALA A 185 -2.79 4.82 -16.30
CA ALA A 185 -1.49 4.48 -16.85
C ALA A 185 -0.43 5.45 -16.33
N GLY A 186 0.75 4.93 -16.02
CA GLY A 186 1.84 5.73 -15.47
C GLY A 186 2.86 4.86 -14.76
N TYR A 187 3.59 5.47 -13.83
CA TYR A 187 4.46 4.73 -12.93
C TYR A 187 4.33 5.25 -11.51
N ILE A 188 4.57 4.36 -10.57
CA ILE A 188 4.87 4.72 -9.18
C ILE A 188 6.22 4.12 -8.80
N VAL A 189 6.82 4.61 -7.72
CA VAL A 189 7.92 3.92 -7.04
C VAL A 189 7.45 3.55 -5.65
N ILE A 190 7.67 2.31 -5.23
CA ILE A 190 7.37 1.87 -3.86
C ILE A 190 8.64 1.48 -3.13
N ASP A 191 8.65 1.72 -1.83
CA ASP A 191 9.77 1.45 -0.95
C ASP A 191 9.29 1.19 0.49
N LEU A 192 10.16 0.60 1.32
CA LEU A 192 9.97 0.34 2.75
C LEU A 192 8.55 -0.15 3.08
N ILE A 193 8.28 -1.39 2.67
CA ILE A 193 7.02 -2.09 2.95
C ILE A 193 7.14 -2.77 4.31
N GLU A 194 6.21 -2.48 5.20
CA GLU A 194 6.23 -2.93 6.59
C GLU A 194 4.84 -3.42 7.03
N VAL A 195 4.81 -4.25 8.06
CA VAL A 195 3.65 -4.34 8.95
C VAL A 195 3.99 -3.67 10.28
N ILE A 196 3.06 -2.87 10.80
CA ILE A 196 3.32 -1.96 11.92
C ILE A 196 2.33 -2.17 13.06
N PRO A 197 2.77 -1.94 14.31
CA PRO A 197 2.00 -2.27 15.50
C PRO A 197 0.83 -1.32 15.77
#